data_AF-K2ENT1-F1
#
_entry.id   AF-K2ENT1-F1
#
_cell.length_a   1.000
_cell.length_b   1.000
_cell.length_c   1.000
_cell.angle_alpha   90.00
_cell.angle_beta   90.00
_cell.angle_gamma   90.00
#
_symmetry.space_group_name_H-M   'P 1'
#
loop_
_entity.id
_entity.type
_entity.pdbx_description
1 polymer ?
#
loop_
_entity_poly.entity_id
_entity_poly.type
_entity_poly.pdbx_seq_one_letter_code
_entity_poly.pdbx_strand_id
1 'polypeptide(L)'
;MPKKQSKKQTRIPESISDLLFSQLQKWAHAGTDESIKQLEKFIISEPNKDLRAYAKIAYDEALFFYYSPNNKQEERDFFLAKMIIQKERWLWDRMDKAEAARFELSKMDIERDIHKSILKTATKKEREEWKYNFSEDYYTMVRGRLAELTDDISYTSAWLKTARDSIKLKKYKQVPEDLFDHIHFDGEDSTFWEDDEDDGCNCNKNCVCNEDDYEDEDEDFMLPSTIIPTPEPKNYPSKPSDKQDDLSIEGIPF
;
A
#
# COMPACT_ATOMS: atom_id res chain seq x y z
N MET A 1 12.20 25.09 -72.36
CA MET A 1 11.39 25.10 -71.12
C MET A 1 11.17 23.66 -70.65
N PRO A 2 11.85 23.18 -69.59
CA PRO A 2 11.61 21.84 -69.08
C PRO A 2 10.42 21.83 -68.11
N LYS A 3 9.49 20.89 -68.34
CA LYS A 3 8.29 20.68 -67.53
C LYS A 3 8.68 20.09 -66.16
N LYS A 4 8.33 20.78 -65.07
CA LYS A 4 8.37 20.25 -63.70
C LYS A 4 7.40 19.07 -63.61
N GLN A 5 7.92 17.85 -63.48
CA GLN A 5 7.13 16.70 -63.09
C GLN A 5 6.84 16.78 -61.58
N SER A 6 5.57 16.98 -61.25
CA SER A 6 5.04 16.86 -59.89
C SER A 6 5.21 15.40 -59.43
N LYS A 7 6.09 15.18 -58.44
CA LYS A 7 6.17 13.92 -57.71
C LYS A 7 4.89 13.78 -56.87
N LYS A 8 3.94 12.99 -57.35
CA LYS A 8 2.87 12.42 -56.51
C LYS A 8 3.53 11.55 -55.45
N GLN A 9 3.50 11.99 -54.19
CA GLN A 9 3.78 11.13 -53.04
C GLN A 9 2.68 10.07 -52.95
N THR A 10 3.05 8.83 -53.26
CA THR A 10 2.21 7.66 -53.02
C THR A 10 2.20 7.40 -51.52
N ARG A 11 1.07 7.64 -50.85
CA ARG A 11 0.87 7.21 -49.45
C ARG A 11 0.87 5.68 -49.43
N ILE A 12 1.85 5.11 -48.73
CA ILE A 12 1.87 3.68 -48.41
C ILE A 12 0.70 3.42 -47.45
N PRO A 13 -0.12 2.37 -47.65
CA PRO A 13 -1.19 2.05 -46.70
C PRO A 13 -0.56 1.68 -45.34
N GLU A 14 -0.96 2.41 -44.29
CA GLU A 14 -0.59 2.10 -42.90
C GLU A 14 -1.07 0.69 -42.56
N SER A 15 -0.24 -0.08 -41.85
CA SER A 15 -0.67 -1.38 -41.35
C SER A 15 -1.77 -1.18 -40.28
N ILE A 16 -2.62 -2.19 -40.07
CA ILE A 16 -3.64 -2.14 -39.00
C ILE A 16 -2.99 -1.86 -37.64
N SER A 17 -1.77 -2.35 -37.43
CA SER A 17 -0.99 -2.09 -36.22
C SER A 17 -0.63 -0.61 -36.08
N ASP A 18 -0.17 0.04 -37.15
CA ASP A 18 0.20 1.46 -37.13
C ASP A 18 -1.01 2.36 -36.86
N LEU A 19 -2.17 2.00 -37.43
CA LEU A 19 -3.44 2.69 -37.18
C LEU A 19 -3.86 2.59 -35.70
N LEU A 20 -3.70 1.41 -35.09
CA LEU A 20 -4.01 1.21 -33.67
C LEU A 20 -3.05 1.99 -32.78
N PHE A 21 -1.75 1.97 -33.06
CA PHE A 21 -0.77 2.76 -32.29
C PHE A 21 -1.06 4.26 -32.36
N SER A 22 -1.33 4.79 -33.56
CA SER A 22 -1.71 6.19 -33.77
C SER A 22 -2.99 6.55 -33.01
N GLN A 23 -3.97 5.65 -32.98
CA GLN A 23 -5.22 5.86 -32.24
C GLN A 23 -5.02 5.87 -30.72
N LEU A 24 -4.19 4.96 -30.19
CA LEU A 24 -3.83 4.92 -28.76
C LEU A 24 -3.11 6.20 -28.34
N GLN A 25 -2.13 6.66 -29.13
CA GLN A 25 -1.42 7.91 -28.87
C GLN A 25 -2.35 9.14 -28.93
N LYS A 26 -3.32 9.14 -29.85
CA LYS A 26 -4.32 10.20 -29.92
C LYS A 26 -5.20 10.24 -28.66
N TRP A 27 -5.57 9.08 -28.12
CA TRP A 27 -6.32 9.01 -26.86
C TRP A 27 -5.47 9.42 -25.66
N ALA A 28 -4.18 9.06 -25.65
CA ALA A 28 -3.21 9.47 -24.64
C ALA A 28 -3.14 11.00 -24.54
N HIS A 29 -2.75 11.65 -25.64
CA HIS A 29 -2.57 13.10 -25.68
C HIS A 29 -3.88 13.90 -25.52
N ALA A 30 -5.04 13.29 -25.75
CA ALA A 30 -6.31 13.97 -25.53
C ALA A 30 -6.54 14.27 -24.05
N GLY A 31 -6.12 13.39 -23.14
CA GLY A 31 -6.22 13.60 -21.69
C GLY A 31 -7.63 13.95 -21.22
N THR A 32 -8.66 13.23 -21.70
CA THR A 32 -10.08 13.45 -21.37
C THR A 32 -10.66 12.24 -20.65
N ASP A 33 -11.72 12.43 -19.87
CA ASP A 33 -12.47 11.33 -19.22
C ASP A 33 -12.95 10.30 -20.26
N GLU A 34 -13.38 10.76 -21.44
CA GLU A 34 -13.75 9.89 -22.54
C GLU A 34 -12.58 9.07 -23.08
N SER A 35 -11.41 9.69 -23.28
CA SER A 35 -10.23 8.99 -23.82
C SER A 35 -9.67 7.96 -22.83
N ILE A 36 -9.67 8.29 -21.53
CA ILE A 36 -9.34 7.36 -20.44
C ILE A 36 -10.24 6.12 -20.51
N LYS A 37 -11.56 6.30 -20.59
CA LYS A 37 -12.52 5.18 -20.71
C LYS A 37 -12.34 4.34 -21.97
N GLN A 38 -11.91 4.93 -23.08
CA GLN A 38 -11.61 4.18 -24.30
C GLN A 38 -10.37 3.29 -24.11
N LEU A 39 -9.33 3.84 -23.46
CA LEU A 39 -8.10 3.10 -23.16
C LEU A 39 -8.36 1.95 -22.17
N GLU A 40 -9.13 2.16 -21.10
CA GLU A 40 -9.53 1.10 -20.17
C GLU A 40 -10.24 -0.06 -20.88
N LYS A 41 -11.24 0.27 -21.72
CA LYS A 41 -11.98 -0.72 -22.50
C LYS A 41 -11.06 -1.48 -23.45
N PHE A 42 -10.16 -0.77 -24.12
CA PHE A 42 -9.18 -1.38 -25.02
C PHE A 42 -8.28 -2.37 -24.26
N ILE A 43 -7.70 -1.96 -23.12
CA ILE A 43 -6.83 -2.80 -22.28
C ILE A 43 -7.52 -4.10 -21.84
N ILE A 44 -8.80 -4.03 -21.47
CA ILE A 44 -9.59 -5.20 -21.04
C ILE A 44 -9.86 -6.13 -22.22
N SER A 45 -10.25 -5.57 -23.37
CA SER A 45 -10.69 -6.34 -24.53
C SER A 45 -9.56 -6.90 -25.41
N GLU A 46 -8.36 -6.32 -25.36
CA GLU A 46 -7.26 -6.64 -26.27
C GLU A 46 -6.51 -7.93 -25.84
N PRO A 47 -6.55 -9.02 -26.64
CA PRO A 47 -5.82 -10.25 -26.32
C PRO A 47 -4.31 -10.12 -26.53
N ASN A 48 -3.83 -9.28 -27.45
CA ASN A 48 -2.41 -9.13 -27.72
C ASN A 48 -1.70 -8.46 -26.53
N LYS A 49 -0.64 -9.11 -26.02
CA LYS A 49 0.09 -8.62 -24.84
C LYS A 49 0.85 -7.32 -25.11
N ASP A 50 1.46 -7.17 -26.27
CA ASP A 50 2.29 -6.01 -26.62
C ASP A 50 1.42 -4.77 -26.85
N LEU A 51 0.30 -4.93 -27.58
CA LEU A 51 -0.68 -3.85 -27.77
C LEU A 51 -1.32 -3.42 -26.45
N ARG A 52 -1.60 -4.39 -25.57
CA ARG A 52 -2.13 -4.09 -24.23
C ARG A 52 -1.11 -3.37 -23.35
N ALA A 53 0.16 -3.76 -23.40
CA ALA A 53 1.23 -3.07 -22.67
C ALA A 53 1.39 -1.63 -23.17
N TYR A 54 1.38 -1.42 -24.50
CA TYR A 54 1.40 -0.08 -25.07
C TYR A 54 0.16 0.74 -24.69
N ALA A 55 -1.03 0.13 -24.68
CA ALA A 55 -2.26 0.79 -24.25
C ALA A 55 -2.23 1.22 -22.77
N LYS A 56 -1.55 0.47 -21.90
CA LYS A 56 -1.32 0.88 -20.50
C LYS A 56 -0.45 2.13 -20.40
N ILE A 57 0.65 2.19 -21.17
CA ILE A 57 1.51 3.39 -21.24
C ILE A 57 0.69 4.60 -21.72
N ALA A 58 -0.12 4.41 -22.78
CA ALA A 58 -1.00 5.44 -23.29
C ALA A 58 -2.07 5.88 -22.27
N TYR A 59 -2.54 4.96 -21.43
CA TYR A 59 -3.46 5.22 -20.33
C TYR A 59 -2.80 6.06 -19.24
N ASP A 60 -1.60 5.71 -18.79
CA ASP A 60 -0.86 6.46 -17.77
C ASP A 60 -0.58 7.90 -18.25
N GLU A 61 -0.20 8.05 -19.52
CA GLU A 61 -0.04 9.36 -20.16
C GLU A 61 -1.37 10.15 -20.24
N ALA A 62 -2.49 9.50 -20.58
CA ALA A 62 -3.81 10.13 -20.57
C ALA A 62 -4.20 10.64 -19.17
N LEU A 63 -3.93 9.84 -18.14
CA LEU A 63 -4.19 10.22 -16.75
C LEU A 63 -3.33 11.43 -16.36
N PHE A 64 -2.04 11.42 -16.71
CA PHE A 64 -1.14 12.54 -16.47
C PHE A 64 -1.70 13.84 -17.06
N PHE A 65 -2.11 13.83 -18.34
CA PHE A 65 -2.66 15.04 -18.96
C PHE A 65 -4.01 15.47 -18.35
N TYR A 66 -4.89 14.53 -18.02
CA TYR A 66 -6.20 14.84 -17.46
C TYR A 66 -6.10 15.45 -16.04
N TYR A 67 -5.21 14.91 -15.22
CA TYR A 67 -5.02 15.34 -13.84
C TYR A 67 -4.03 16.50 -13.68
N SER A 68 -3.22 16.79 -14.70
CA SER A 68 -2.33 17.96 -14.69
C SER A 68 -3.10 19.24 -14.36
N PRO A 69 -2.72 19.96 -13.29
CA PRO A 69 -3.45 21.14 -12.85
C PRO A 69 -3.15 22.33 -13.77
N ASN A 70 -4.17 23.12 -14.10
CA ASN A 70 -4.03 24.29 -14.99
C ASN A 70 -4.20 25.64 -14.27
N ASN A 71 -4.44 25.61 -12.95
CA ASN A 71 -4.59 26.81 -12.13
C ASN A 71 -4.37 26.46 -10.64
N LYS A 72 -4.22 27.49 -9.80
CA LYS A 72 -3.95 27.34 -8.37
C LYS A 72 -4.98 26.51 -7.58
N GLN A 73 -6.25 26.56 -7.98
CA GLN A 73 -7.28 25.76 -7.31
C GLN A 73 -7.15 24.27 -7.68
N GLU A 74 -6.82 23.98 -8.93
CA GLU A 74 -6.50 22.62 -9.37
C GLU A 74 -5.21 22.11 -8.74
N GLU A 75 -4.16 22.94 -8.64
CA GLU A 75 -2.90 22.59 -7.96
C GLU A 75 -3.17 22.17 -6.51
N ARG A 76 -3.97 22.96 -5.79
CA ARG A 76 -4.37 22.65 -4.42
C ARG A 76 -5.14 21.33 -4.33
N ASP A 77 -6.14 21.13 -5.19
CA ASP A 77 -6.97 19.92 -5.16
C ASP A 77 -6.15 18.68 -5.56
N PHE A 78 -5.21 18.81 -6.51
CA PHE A 78 -4.28 17.76 -6.92
C PHE A 78 -3.33 17.36 -5.79
N PHE A 79 -2.72 18.35 -5.13
CA PHE A 79 -1.86 18.12 -3.97
C PHE A 79 -2.62 17.44 -2.82
N LEU A 80 -3.84 17.92 -2.53
CA LEU A 80 -4.68 17.33 -1.49
C LEU A 80 -5.08 15.89 -1.82
N ALA A 81 -5.35 15.57 -3.09
CA ALA A 81 -5.61 14.20 -3.52
C ALA A 81 -4.42 13.27 -3.25
N LYS A 82 -3.19 13.72 -3.51
CA LYS A 82 -1.98 12.95 -3.15
C LYS A 82 -1.87 12.70 -1.65
N MET A 83 -2.06 13.75 -0.84
CA MET A 83 -2.02 13.63 0.62
C MET A 83 -3.07 12.66 1.16
N ILE A 84 -4.27 12.63 0.55
CA ILE A 84 -5.33 11.68 0.90
C ILE A 84 -4.86 10.25 0.67
N ILE A 85 -4.33 9.93 -0.51
CA ILE A 85 -3.83 8.59 -0.83
C ILE A 85 -2.70 8.17 0.13
N GLN A 86 -1.73 9.07 0.38
CA GLN A 86 -0.66 8.82 1.35
C GLN A 86 -1.20 8.55 2.76
N LYS A 87 -2.24 9.29 3.19
CA LYS A 87 -2.88 9.08 4.49
C LYS A 87 -3.78 7.85 4.56
N GLU A 88 -4.37 7.42 3.45
CA GLU A 88 -5.07 6.13 3.38
C GLU A 88 -4.09 4.97 3.59
N ARG A 89 -2.95 4.96 2.87
CA ARG A 89 -1.89 3.95 3.05
C ARG A 89 -1.38 3.92 4.50
N TRP A 90 -1.14 5.10 5.08
CA TRP A 90 -0.74 5.21 6.49
C TRP A 90 -1.83 4.68 7.45
N LEU A 91 -3.11 4.97 7.19
CA LEU A 91 -4.21 4.49 8.01
C LEU A 91 -4.29 2.96 8.01
N TRP A 92 -4.14 2.32 6.84
CA TRP A 92 -4.10 0.86 6.73
C TRP A 92 -2.99 0.24 7.58
N ASP A 93 -1.76 0.78 7.52
CA ASP A 93 -0.65 0.34 8.37
C ASP A 93 -0.98 0.46 9.87
N ARG A 94 -1.65 1.55 10.28
CA ARG A 94 -2.08 1.73 11.68
C ARG A 94 -3.15 0.71 12.09
N MET A 95 -4.10 0.42 11.21
CA MET A 95 -5.14 -0.58 11.45
C MET A 95 -4.55 -1.98 11.63
N ASP A 96 -3.60 -2.36 10.77
CA ASP A 96 -2.91 -3.66 10.86
C ASP A 96 -2.10 -3.77 12.17
N LYS A 97 -1.39 -2.70 12.54
CA LYS A 97 -0.65 -2.64 13.82
C LYS A 97 -1.58 -2.72 15.03
N ALA A 98 -2.76 -2.09 14.96
CA ALA A 98 -3.75 -2.17 16.04
C ALA A 98 -4.28 -3.60 16.18
N GLU A 99 -4.52 -4.30 15.08
CA GLU A 99 -4.95 -5.69 15.10
C GLU A 99 -3.87 -6.62 15.66
N ALA A 100 -2.61 -6.42 15.25
CA ALA A 100 -1.48 -7.14 15.82
C ALA A 100 -1.36 -6.93 17.34
N ALA A 101 -1.57 -5.71 17.84
CA ALA A 101 -1.57 -5.42 19.27
C ALA A 101 -2.73 -6.12 20.01
N ARG A 102 -3.94 -6.16 19.42
CA ARG A 102 -5.08 -6.92 19.99
C ARG A 102 -4.80 -8.41 20.06
N PHE A 103 -4.21 -8.96 19.00
CA PHE A 103 -3.82 -10.37 18.96
C PHE A 103 -2.79 -10.69 20.04
N GLU A 104 -1.76 -9.86 20.20
CA GLU A 104 -0.72 -10.04 21.21
C GLU A 104 -1.29 -9.98 22.64
N LEU A 105 -2.18 -9.02 22.94
CA LEU A 105 -2.88 -8.97 24.23
C LEU A 105 -3.72 -10.23 24.48
N SER A 106 -4.43 -10.71 23.45
CA SER A 106 -5.24 -11.92 23.55
C SER A 106 -4.39 -13.16 23.83
N LYS A 107 -3.23 -13.26 23.16
CA LYS A 107 -2.25 -14.32 23.39
C LYS A 107 -1.74 -14.30 24.83
N MET A 108 -1.34 -13.13 25.34
CA MET A 108 -0.91 -12.96 26.73
C MET A 108 -1.98 -13.36 27.74
N ASP A 109 -3.25 -12.99 27.48
CA ASP A 109 -4.37 -13.35 28.34
C ASP A 109 -4.57 -14.88 28.39
N ILE A 110 -4.49 -15.57 27.24
CA ILE A 110 -4.56 -17.03 27.14
C ILE A 110 -3.39 -17.69 27.89
N GLU A 111 -2.16 -17.26 27.65
CA GLU A 111 -0.97 -17.83 28.30
C GLU A 111 -1.03 -17.65 29.82
N ARG A 112 -1.48 -16.47 30.28
CA ARG A 112 -1.70 -16.20 31.71
C ARG A 112 -2.74 -17.15 32.31
N ASP A 113 -3.83 -17.42 31.61
CA ASP A 113 -4.90 -18.29 32.12
C ASP A 113 -4.52 -19.77 32.08
N ILE A 114 -3.72 -20.19 31.08
CA ILE A 114 -3.09 -21.51 31.06
C ILE A 114 -2.13 -21.65 32.24
N HIS A 115 -1.26 -20.67 32.48
CA HIS A 115 -0.32 -20.71 33.60
C HIS A 115 -1.05 -20.81 34.95
N LYS A 116 -2.09 -20.00 35.16
CA LYS A 116 -2.96 -20.09 36.35
C LYS A 116 -3.56 -21.49 36.51
N SER A 117 -3.93 -22.15 35.41
CA SER A 117 -4.50 -23.50 35.43
C SER A 117 -3.46 -24.56 35.79
N ILE A 118 -2.24 -24.45 35.24
CA ILE A 118 -1.11 -25.32 35.56
C ILE A 118 -0.78 -25.25 37.07
N LEU A 119 -0.73 -24.04 37.64
CA LEU A 119 -0.44 -23.86 39.06
C LEU A 119 -1.49 -24.46 40.00
N LYS A 120 -2.73 -24.65 39.54
CA LYS A 120 -3.79 -25.30 40.35
C LYS A 120 -3.55 -26.80 40.51
N THR A 121 -3.00 -27.46 39.49
CA THR A 121 -2.72 -28.90 39.49
C THR A 121 -1.30 -29.24 39.94
N ALA A 122 -0.40 -28.26 39.98
CA ALA A 122 0.99 -28.42 40.37
C ALA A 122 1.15 -28.82 41.86
N THR A 123 2.14 -29.66 42.13
CA THR A 123 2.62 -29.97 43.48
C THR A 123 3.24 -28.72 44.15
N LYS A 124 3.51 -28.78 45.45
CA LYS A 124 4.15 -27.67 46.17
C LYS A 124 5.52 -27.32 45.59
N LYS A 125 6.32 -28.34 45.29
CA LYS A 125 7.67 -28.19 44.71
C LYS A 125 7.61 -27.54 43.32
N GLU A 126 6.71 -28.01 42.46
CA GLU A 126 6.55 -27.45 41.10
C GLU A 126 6.12 -25.98 41.12
N ARG A 127 5.26 -25.57 42.07
CA ARG A 127 4.87 -24.15 42.21
C ARG A 127 6.01 -23.24 42.64
N GLU A 128 6.97 -23.76 43.41
CA GLU A 128 8.15 -23.01 43.86
C GLU A 128 9.21 -22.93 42.75
N GLU A 129 9.28 -23.93 41.87
CA GLU A 129 10.29 -24.05 40.80
C GLU A 129 9.84 -23.46 39.45
N TRP A 130 8.57 -23.60 39.07
CA TRP A 130 8.07 -23.14 37.77
C TRP A 130 7.83 -21.63 37.77
N LYS A 131 8.65 -20.92 36.99
CA LYS A 131 8.51 -19.48 36.77
C LYS A 131 7.84 -19.22 35.42
N TYR A 132 6.73 -18.50 35.45
CA TYR A 132 6.14 -17.91 34.26
C TYR A 132 6.59 -16.46 34.16
N ASN A 133 7.35 -16.16 33.12
CA ASN A 133 7.90 -14.84 32.88
C ASN A 133 6.85 -13.94 32.23
N PHE A 134 5.71 -13.76 32.89
CA PHE A 134 4.76 -12.74 32.52
C PHE A 134 5.28 -11.37 32.92
N SER A 135 5.35 -10.45 31.96
CA SER A 135 5.70 -9.06 32.21
C SER A 135 4.44 -8.21 32.16
N GLU A 136 3.97 -7.77 33.32
CA GLU A 136 2.87 -6.80 33.43
C GLU A 136 3.23 -5.47 32.76
N ASP A 137 4.51 -5.10 32.81
CA ASP A 137 5.03 -3.89 32.14
C ASP A 137 4.88 -4.01 30.61
N TYR A 138 5.21 -5.18 30.05
CA TYR A 138 5.04 -5.44 28.62
C TYR A 138 3.55 -5.45 28.23
N TYR A 139 2.68 -6.10 29.01
CA TYR A 139 1.22 -6.06 28.80
C TYR A 139 0.68 -4.62 28.80
N THR A 140 1.11 -3.82 29.78
CA THR A 140 0.73 -2.41 29.91
C THR A 140 1.22 -1.59 28.72
N MET A 141 2.45 -1.83 28.25
CA MET A 141 3.01 -1.17 27.08
C MET A 141 2.21 -1.50 25.81
N VAL A 142 1.89 -2.77 25.55
CA VAL A 142 1.10 -3.18 24.39
C VAL A 142 -0.30 -2.56 24.43
N ARG A 143 -0.94 -2.52 25.61
CA ARG A 143 -2.23 -1.86 25.81
C ARG A 143 -2.18 -0.36 25.57
N GLY A 144 -1.13 0.32 26.06
CA GLY A 144 -0.89 1.73 25.81
C GLY A 144 -0.74 2.01 24.32
N ARG A 145 0.06 1.18 23.63
CA ARG A 145 0.24 1.29 22.19
C ARG A 145 -1.06 1.09 21.40
N LEU A 146 -1.90 0.14 21.80
CA LEU A 146 -3.21 -0.06 21.18
C LEU A 146 -4.13 1.17 21.35
N ALA A 147 -4.09 1.83 22.50
CA ALA A 147 -4.86 3.05 22.73
C ALA A 147 -4.39 4.19 21.79
N GLU A 148 -3.08 4.43 21.71
CA GLU A 148 -2.49 5.42 20.78
C GLU A 148 -2.90 5.14 19.33
N LEU A 149 -2.77 3.88 18.88
CA LEU A 149 -3.15 3.49 17.52
C LEU A 149 -4.65 3.72 17.26
N THR A 150 -5.50 3.49 18.26
CA THR A 150 -6.95 3.69 18.13
C THR A 150 -7.29 5.18 17.98
N ASP A 151 -6.64 6.04 18.75
CA ASP A 151 -6.81 7.49 18.66
C ASP A 151 -6.30 8.02 17.31
N ASP A 152 -5.13 7.56 16.86
CA ASP A 152 -4.54 7.87 15.55
C ASP A 152 -5.46 7.49 14.38
N ILE A 153 -6.03 6.27 14.44
CA ILE A 153 -7.00 5.76 13.45
C ILE A 153 -8.23 6.66 13.40
N SER A 154 -8.77 7.02 14.57
CA SER A 154 -9.97 7.86 14.68
C SER A 154 -9.73 9.25 14.09
N TYR A 155 -8.65 9.92 14.52
CA TYR A 155 -8.28 11.23 14.02
C TYR A 155 -8.05 11.20 12.50
N THR A 156 -7.30 10.22 12.00
CA THR A 156 -6.97 10.13 10.58
C THR A 156 -8.18 9.83 9.72
N SER A 157 -9.12 9.01 10.21
CA SER A 157 -10.40 8.79 9.54
C SER A 157 -11.21 10.09 9.41
N ALA A 158 -11.27 10.90 10.47
CA ALA A 158 -11.93 12.20 10.46
C ALA A 158 -11.22 13.20 9.54
N TRP A 159 -9.88 13.20 9.55
CA TRP A 159 -9.06 14.01 8.66
C TRP A 159 -9.33 13.67 7.19
N LEU A 160 -9.31 12.38 6.83
CA LEU A 160 -9.56 11.90 5.47
C LEU A 160 -10.95 12.31 4.97
N LYS A 161 -11.98 12.19 5.81
CA LYS A 161 -13.33 12.66 5.49
C LYS A 161 -13.33 14.16 5.16
N THR A 162 -12.76 14.96 6.05
CA THR A 162 -12.69 16.42 5.89
C THR A 162 -11.88 16.84 4.66
N ALA A 163 -10.77 16.14 4.38
CA ALA A 163 -9.92 16.38 3.23
C ALA A 163 -10.67 16.11 1.91
N ARG A 164 -11.38 14.97 1.82
CA ARG A 164 -12.20 14.64 0.63
C ARG A 164 -13.32 15.65 0.38
N ASP A 165 -13.96 16.13 1.44
CA ASP A 165 -15.02 17.15 1.36
C ASP A 165 -14.46 18.52 0.91
N SER A 166 -13.17 18.77 1.15
CA SER A 166 -12.49 20.02 0.79
C SER A 166 -12.07 20.11 -0.67
N ILE A 167 -12.01 18.99 -1.39
CA ILE A 167 -11.74 18.96 -2.83
C ILE A 167 -12.94 19.53 -3.59
N LYS A 168 -12.72 20.59 -4.37
CA LYS A 168 -13.78 21.29 -5.09
C LYS A 168 -14.07 20.64 -6.44
N LEU A 169 -13.04 20.34 -7.21
CA LEU A 169 -13.21 19.82 -8.56
C LEU A 169 -13.48 18.32 -8.55
N LYS A 170 -14.49 17.91 -9.33
CA LYS A 170 -14.90 16.51 -9.41
C LYS A 170 -13.79 15.57 -9.88
N LYS A 171 -12.94 16.02 -10.83
CA LYS A 171 -11.84 15.19 -11.34
C LYS A 171 -10.94 14.67 -10.21
N TYR A 172 -10.53 15.54 -9.27
CA TYR A 172 -9.63 15.16 -8.17
C TYR A 172 -10.28 14.37 -7.04
N LYS A 173 -11.59 14.11 -7.06
CA LYS A 173 -12.25 13.29 -6.02
C LYS A 173 -12.03 11.79 -6.20
N GLN A 174 -11.63 11.37 -7.41
CA GLN A 174 -11.50 9.96 -7.80
C GLN A 174 -10.18 9.75 -8.55
N VAL A 175 -9.11 10.30 -7.99
CA VAL A 175 -7.76 10.09 -8.56
C VAL A 175 -7.38 8.62 -8.38
N PRO A 176 -6.90 7.93 -9.42
CA PRO A 176 -6.34 6.60 -9.29
C PRO A 176 -5.18 6.56 -8.29
N GLU A 177 -5.12 5.51 -7.47
CA GLU A 177 -4.11 5.39 -6.41
C GLU A 177 -2.68 5.37 -6.96
N ASP A 178 -2.52 4.73 -8.12
CA ASP A 178 -1.26 4.52 -8.84
C ASP A 178 -0.76 5.76 -9.59
N LEU A 179 -1.60 6.79 -9.78
CA LEU A 179 -1.20 8.00 -10.49
C LEU A 179 0.05 8.66 -9.88
N PHE A 180 0.14 8.64 -8.54
CA PHE A 180 1.19 9.33 -7.80
C PHE A 180 2.44 8.49 -7.58
N ASP A 181 2.48 7.22 -8.03
CA ASP A 181 3.66 6.38 -7.92
C ASP A 181 4.79 6.86 -8.85
N HIS A 182 4.50 7.74 -9.81
CA HIS A 182 5.45 8.29 -10.78
C HIS A 182 5.47 9.83 -10.85
N ILE A 183 4.67 10.51 -10.01
CA ILE A 183 4.60 11.98 -9.97
C ILE A 183 5.16 12.46 -8.65
N HIS A 184 6.31 13.11 -8.69
CA HIS A 184 6.96 13.74 -7.53
C HIS A 184 6.74 15.25 -7.56
N PHE A 185 6.50 15.84 -6.38
CA PHE A 185 6.48 17.28 -6.23
C PHE A 185 7.88 17.81 -5.90
N ASP A 186 8.19 19.01 -6.37
CA ASP A 186 9.45 19.68 -6.03
C ASP A 186 9.57 19.80 -4.49
N GLY A 187 10.64 19.22 -3.95
CA GLY A 187 10.91 19.22 -2.51
C GLY A 187 10.12 18.21 -1.68
N GLU A 188 9.43 17.26 -2.30
CA GLU A 188 8.68 16.20 -1.58
C GLU A 188 9.57 15.33 -0.68
N ASP A 189 10.83 15.14 -1.08
CA ASP A 189 11.81 14.33 -0.35
C ASP A 189 12.92 15.18 0.29
N SER A 190 12.86 16.51 0.15
CA SER A 190 13.79 17.40 0.87
C SER A 190 13.27 17.63 2.26
N THR A 191 14.00 17.22 3.29
CA THR A 191 13.64 17.62 4.65
C THR A 191 14.16 19.04 4.86
N PHE A 192 13.28 19.95 5.31
CA PHE A 192 13.67 21.32 5.66
C PHE A 192 14.61 21.36 6.88
N TRP A 193 14.71 20.26 7.61
CA TRP A 193 15.39 20.15 8.90
C TRP A 193 16.73 19.40 8.85
N GLU A 194 17.04 18.74 7.74
CA GLU A 194 18.40 18.31 7.46
C GLU A 194 19.14 19.53 6.92
N ASP A 195 19.69 20.32 7.84
CA ASP A 195 20.84 21.13 7.49
C ASP A 195 21.91 20.14 7.00
N ASP A 196 22.35 20.27 5.74
CA ASP A 196 23.45 19.50 5.12
C ASP A 196 24.80 19.77 5.85
N GLU A 197 24.86 19.56 7.17
CA GLU A 197 26.04 19.68 8.04
C GLU A 197 26.46 18.32 8.61
N ASP A 198 26.07 17.22 7.97
CA ASP A 198 26.65 15.88 8.24
C ASP A 198 27.28 15.29 6.96
N ASP A 199 28.18 16.08 6.35
CA ASP A 199 29.29 15.59 5.52
C ASP A 199 30.29 14.80 6.42
N GLY A 200 29.76 13.80 7.12
CA GLY A 200 30.50 12.83 7.90
C GLY A 200 31.44 12.05 7.00
N CYS A 201 32.72 12.45 7.03
CA CYS A 201 33.85 11.78 6.41
C CYS A 201 33.84 11.71 4.87
N ASN A 202 34.12 12.85 4.24
CA ASN A 202 34.83 12.85 2.97
C ASN A 202 36.23 12.26 3.23
N CYS A 203 36.44 10.99 2.87
CA CYS A 203 37.65 10.18 3.08
C CYS A 203 38.87 10.73 2.30
N ASN A 204 39.24 11.97 2.56
CA ASN A 204 40.41 12.61 2.00
C ASN A 204 41.55 12.56 3.02
N LYS A 205 42.36 11.50 2.89
CA LYS A 205 43.72 11.35 3.43
C LYS A 205 43.85 11.40 4.96
N ASN A 206 43.94 10.21 5.56
CA ASN A 206 44.42 9.89 6.93
C ASN A 206 43.38 9.63 8.04
N CYS A 207 42.20 9.07 7.72
CA CYS A 207 41.47 8.29 8.72
C CYS A 207 41.82 6.81 8.55
N VAL A 208 42.37 6.22 9.60
CA VAL A 208 42.55 4.77 9.75
C VAL A 208 41.16 4.19 9.98
N CYS A 209 40.52 3.73 8.91
CA CYS A 209 39.42 2.79 9.04
C CYS A 209 40.06 1.47 9.47
N ASN A 210 39.89 1.09 10.73
CA ASN A 210 40.22 -0.26 11.16
C ASN A 210 39.30 -1.22 10.40
N GLU A 211 39.82 -1.81 9.33
CA GLU A 211 39.35 -3.07 8.79
C GLU A 211 39.64 -4.14 9.84
N ASP A 212 38.71 -4.32 10.79
CA ASP A 212 38.66 -5.57 11.56
C ASP A 212 38.10 -6.64 10.61
N ASP A 213 39.02 -7.23 9.84
CA ASP A 213 38.90 -8.50 9.15
C ASP A 213 38.42 -9.56 10.15
N TYR A 214 37.11 -9.80 10.19
CA TYR A 214 36.57 -11.05 10.70
C TYR A 214 36.57 -12.05 9.53
N GLU A 215 37.58 -12.92 9.52
CA GLU A 215 37.58 -14.12 8.69
C GLU A 215 36.34 -14.96 9.05
N ASP A 216 35.37 -14.99 8.12
CA ASP A 216 34.23 -15.89 8.15
C ASP A 216 34.74 -17.34 8.10
N GLU A 217 34.76 -18.03 9.24
CA GLU A 217 34.77 -19.49 9.27
C GLU A 217 33.37 -19.99 8.89
N ASP A 218 33.25 -20.43 7.65
CA ASP A 218 32.12 -21.19 7.11
C ASP A 218 31.90 -22.49 7.93
N GLU A 219 31.14 -22.44 9.02
CA GLU A 219 30.53 -23.62 9.61
C GLU A 219 29.13 -23.84 9.01
N ASP A 220 29.06 -24.81 8.09
CA ASP A 220 27.86 -25.46 7.55
C ASP A 220 26.97 -26.03 8.68
N PHE A 221 26.17 -25.17 9.33
CA PHE A 221 25.14 -25.60 10.26
C PHE A 221 23.86 -25.96 9.47
N MET A 222 23.86 -27.13 8.84
CA MET A 222 22.64 -27.73 8.28
C MET A 222 21.66 -28.07 9.40
N LEU A 223 20.68 -27.19 9.63
CA LEU A 223 19.51 -27.49 10.43
C LEU A 223 18.71 -28.62 9.76
N PRO A 224 18.42 -29.75 10.44
CA PRO A 224 17.54 -30.75 9.90
C PRO A 224 16.14 -30.17 9.73
N SER A 225 15.62 -30.21 8.49
CA SER A 225 14.23 -29.91 8.17
C SER A 225 13.31 -30.92 8.87
N THR A 226 12.89 -30.59 10.08
CA THR A 226 11.72 -31.23 10.69
C THR A 226 10.47 -30.73 9.97
N ILE A 227 10.05 -31.51 8.99
CA ILE A 227 8.71 -31.44 8.42
C ILE A 227 7.73 -31.73 9.55
N ILE A 228 7.08 -30.69 10.08
CA ILE A 228 5.93 -30.84 10.97
C ILE A 228 4.77 -31.31 10.08
N PRO A 229 4.21 -32.52 10.29
CA PRO A 229 3.07 -32.96 9.51
C PRO A 229 1.88 -32.04 9.81
N THR A 230 1.36 -31.40 8.76
CA THR A 230 0.12 -30.64 8.80
C THR A 230 -1.00 -31.59 9.22
N PRO A 231 -1.74 -31.31 10.32
CA PRO A 231 -2.86 -32.16 10.70
C PRO A 231 -3.94 -32.10 9.61
N GLU A 232 -4.42 -33.29 9.20
CA GLU A 232 -5.53 -33.42 8.26
C GLU A 232 -6.75 -32.61 8.74
N PRO A 233 -7.47 -31.92 7.83
CA PRO A 233 -8.67 -31.20 8.19
C PRO A 233 -9.72 -32.18 8.72
N LYS A 234 -9.99 -32.11 10.03
CA LYS A 234 -11.11 -32.83 10.63
C LYS A 234 -12.40 -32.32 10.00
N ASN A 235 -13.11 -33.22 9.36
CA ASN A 235 -14.43 -33.00 8.79
C ASN A 235 -15.41 -32.68 9.93
N TYR A 236 -15.63 -31.39 10.20
CA TYR A 236 -16.63 -30.97 11.17
C TYR A 236 -18.02 -31.16 10.55
N PRO A 237 -18.98 -31.78 11.25
CA PRO A 237 -20.34 -31.85 10.78
C PRO A 237 -20.91 -30.43 10.63
N SER A 238 -21.42 -30.14 9.44
CA SER A 238 -22.10 -28.89 9.12
C SER A 238 -23.17 -28.59 10.16
N LYS A 239 -23.12 -27.41 10.77
CA LYS A 239 -24.18 -26.92 11.66
C LYS A 239 -25.52 -26.93 10.91
N PRO A 240 -26.64 -27.31 11.57
CA PRO A 240 -27.97 -27.13 11.01
C PRO A 240 -28.21 -25.64 10.76
N SER A 241 -28.84 -25.32 9.64
CA SER A 241 -29.26 -23.97 9.29
C SER A 241 -30.20 -23.42 10.36
N ASP A 242 -29.73 -22.46 11.15
CA ASP A 242 -30.60 -21.68 12.01
C ASP A 242 -31.50 -20.82 11.12
N LYS A 243 -32.80 -20.95 11.38
CA LYS A 243 -33.88 -20.23 10.74
C LYS A 243 -33.68 -18.73 11.01
N GLN A 244 -33.82 -17.93 9.96
CA GLN A 244 -33.96 -16.48 10.07
C GLN A 244 -35.26 -16.19 10.82
N ASP A 245 -35.15 -15.81 12.08
CA ASP A 245 -36.20 -15.07 12.76
C ASP A 245 -35.97 -13.59 12.49
N ASP A 246 -36.90 -13.03 11.70
CA ASP A 246 -37.10 -11.61 11.43
C ASP A 246 -37.18 -10.83 12.75
N LEU A 247 -36.18 -9.98 13.01
CA LEU A 247 -36.29 -8.89 13.96
C LEU A 247 -36.03 -7.59 13.21
N SER A 248 -37.14 -7.00 12.74
CA SER A 248 -37.25 -5.61 12.35
C SER A 248 -36.90 -4.72 13.54
N ILE A 249 -35.76 -4.01 13.45
CA ILE A 249 -35.47 -2.87 14.32
C ILE A 249 -35.70 -1.62 13.50
N GLU A 250 -36.82 -0.98 13.78
CA GLU A 250 -37.14 0.38 13.36
C GLU A 250 -36.16 1.38 14.00
N GLY A 251 -35.71 2.34 13.20
CA GLY A 251 -35.53 3.72 13.63
C GLY A 251 -34.32 4.06 14.50
N ILE A 252 -33.22 4.48 13.84
CA ILE A 252 -32.34 5.53 14.38
C ILE A 252 -32.04 6.50 13.24
N PRO A 253 -32.33 7.81 13.39
CA PRO A 253 -32.00 8.82 12.39
C PRO A 253 -30.58 9.36 12.64
N PHE A 254 -29.71 9.27 11.64
CA PHE A 254 -28.60 10.19 11.39
C PHE A 254 -28.36 10.29 9.89
#